data_AF-A0A4Q3XZU5-F1
#
_entry.id   AF-A0A4Q3XZU5-F1
#
_cell.length_a   1.000
_cell.length_b   1.000
_cell.length_c   1.000
_cell.angle_alpha   90.00
_cell.angle_beta   90.00
_cell.angle_gamma   90.00
#
_symmetry.space_group_name_H-M   'P 1'
#
loop_
_entity.id
_entity.type
_entity.pdbx_description
1 polymer ?
#
loop_
_entity_poly.entity_id
_entity_poly.type
_entity_poly.pdbx_seq_one_letter_code
_entity_poly.pdbx_strand_id
1 'polypeptide(L)'
;GLFGFPAFSWIGSADTALWSLIVLAVWQFGSPMVIFLAGLKQVPRELYEAAEIDGATPIQRFFWITIPMLTPVIFFNLLMQIISSFQAFTPAHIISGGTGGPASSTLFYTLYLYQQGFGAFRMGYASAMAWILLAIVATVTIMNFLASRYWVHYGDGGTNK
;
A
#
# COMPACT_ATOMS: atom_id res chain seq x y z
N GLY A 1 23.36 24.36 18.59
CA GLY A 1 24.11 23.10 18.41
C GLY A 1 25.53 23.44 18.04
N LEU A 2 26.52 22.71 18.55
CA LEU A 2 27.95 23.02 18.58
C LEU A 2 28.70 23.07 17.24
N PHE A 3 28.01 23.00 16.09
CA PHE A 3 28.58 23.19 14.77
C PHE A 3 27.65 24.11 13.98
N GLY A 4 28.16 25.25 13.50
CA GLY A 4 27.42 26.31 12.81
C GLY A 4 26.89 25.96 11.42
N PHE A 5 26.57 24.69 11.17
CA PHE A 5 25.74 24.32 10.04
C PHE A 5 24.32 24.82 10.32
N PRO A 6 23.64 25.46 9.34
CA PRO A 6 22.21 25.72 9.48
C PRO A 6 21.54 24.39 9.84
N ALA A 7 20.72 24.38 10.90
CA ALA A 7 20.05 23.17 11.34
C ALA A 7 19.30 22.59 10.15
N PHE A 8 19.79 21.46 9.62
CA PHE A 8 19.17 20.81 8.48
C PHE A 8 17.80 20.33 8.93
N SER A 9 16.79 21.12 8.57
CA SER A 9 15.45 20.88 9.04
C SER A 9 14.81 19.84 8.14
N TRP A 10 14.78 18.60 8.62
CA TRP A 10 14.14 17.47 7.96
C TRP A 10 12.64 17.70 7.66
N ILE A 11 12.02 18.63 8.40
CA ILE A 11 10.59 18.93 8.33
C ILE A 11 10.34 20.43 8.04
N GLY A 12 11.36 21.29 8.19
CA GLY A 12 11.17 22.75 8.15
C GLY A 12 11.21 23.39 6.78
N SER A 13 11.52 22.66 5.71
CA SER A 13 11.32 23.13 4.33
C SER A 13 10.52 22.09 3.53
N ALA A 14 9.71 22.56 2.59
CA ALA A 14 8.78 21.71 1.83
C ALA A 14 9.51 20.58 1.08
N ASP A 15 10.69 20.88 0.51
CA ASP A 15 11.48 19.91 -0.24
C ASP A 15 12.09 18.82 0.66
N THR A 16 12.62 19.18 1.84
CA THR A 16 13.20 18.19 2.77
C THR A 16 12.12 17.36 3.47
N ALA A 17 10.96 17.95 3.72
CA ALA A 17 9.79 17.25 4.27
C ALA A 17 9.28 16.17 3.31
N LEU A 18 9.20 16.47 2.01
CA LEU A 18 8.76 15.51 0.99
C LEU A 18 9.73 14.33 0.88
N TRP A 19 11.04 14.57 0.83
CA TRP A 19 12.04 13.50 0.82
C TRP A 19 12.01 12.63 2.07
N SER A 20 11.86 13.24 3.25
CA SER A 20 11.75 12.51 4.52
C SER A 20 10.54 11.59 4.53
N LEU A 21 9.41 12.03 3.96
CA LEU A 21 8.20 11.22 3.84
C LEU A 21 8.35 10.07 2.85
N ILE A 22 9.03 10.29 1.71
CA ILE A 22 9.33 9.22 0.76
C ILE A 22 10.17 8.14 1.45
N VAL A 23 11.23 8.54 2.17
CA VAL A 23 12.10 7.59 2.88
C VAL A 23 11.32 6.82 3.94
N LEU A 24 10.45 7.48 4.72
CA LEU A 24 9.59 6.81 5.68
C LEU A 24 8.59 5.85 5.01
N ALA A 25 8.01 6.23 3.89
CA ALA A 25 7.10 5.36 3.13
C ALA A 25 7.82 4.13 2.58
N VAL A 26 9.04 4.29 2.04
CA VAL A 26 9.87 3.17 1.59
C VAL A 26 10.27 2.28 2.76
N TRP A 27 10.60 2.86 3.92
CA TRP A 27 10.93 2.10 5.13
C TRP A 27 9.74 1.27 5.63
N GLN A 28 8.52 1.80 5.53
CA GLN A 28 7.30 1.07 5.88
C GLN A 28 7.00 -0.12 4.94
N PHE A 29 7.60 -0.16 3.75
CA PHE A 29 7.47 -1.29 2.82
C PHE A 29 8.10 -2.59 3.33
N GLY A 30 8.86 -2.55 4.43
CA GLY A 30 9.42 -3.75 5.05
C GLY A 30 8.37 -4.77 5.49
N SER A 31 7.17 -4.33 5.91
CA SER A 31 6.11 -5.24 6.36
C SER A 31 5.52 -6.10 5.22
N PRO A 32 5.11 -5.52 4.07
CA PRO A 32 4.76 -6.28 2.86
C PRO A 32 5.82 -7.30 2.44
N MET A 33 7.11 -6.98 2.59
CA MET A 33 8.21 -7.86 2.18
C MET A 33 8.28 -9.16 2.97
N VAL A 34 7.91 -9.14 4.27
CA VAL A 34 7.81 -10.37 5.08
C VAL A 34 6.74 -11.32 4.53
N ILE A 35 5.62 -10.75 4.06
CA ILE A 35 4.52 -11.53 3.49
C ILE A 35 4.97 -12.15 2.16
N PHE A 36 5.69 -11.40 1.31
CA PHE A 36 6.30 -11.93 0.10
C PHE A 36 7.27 -13.08 0.38
N LEU A 37 8.11 -12.94 1.41
CA LEU A 37 9.05 -14.00 1.80
C LEU A 37 8.31 -15.26 2.29
N ALA A 38 7.23 -15.09 3.06
CA ALA A 38 6.39 -16.21 3.49
C ALA A 38 5.75 -16.92 2.29
N GLY A 39 5.27 -16.17 1.30
CA GLY A 39 4.76 -16.71 0.04
C GLY A 39 5.82 -17.46 -0.76
N LEU A 40 7.02 -16.89 -0.91
CA LEU A 40 8.12 -17.52 -1.63
C LEU A 40 8.53 -18.87 -1.02
N LYS A 41 8.49 -18.98 0.31
CA LYS A 41 8.77 -20.24 1.02
C LYS A 41 7.74 -21.33 0.77
N GLN A 42 6.52 -20.98 0.34
CA GLN A 42 5.47 -21.95 0.02
C GLN A 42 5.62 -22.53 -1.40
N VAL A 43 6.47 -21.93 -2.25
CA VAL A 43 6.71 -22.44 -3.60
C VAL A 43 7.54 -23.73 -3.52
N PRO A 44 7.01 -24.87 -4.02
CA PRO A 44 7.75 -26.14 -4.03
C PRO A 44 9.05 -26.03 -4.82
N ARG A 45 10.15 -26.52 -4.26
CA ARG A 45 11.46 -26.54 -4.93
C ARG A 45 11.48 -27.41 -6.17
N GLU A 46 10.66 -28.47 -6.19
CA GLU A 46 10.52 -29.42 -7.29
C GLU A 46 10.16 -28.72 -8.62
N LEU A 47 9.36 -27.64 -8.58
CA LEU A 47 9.02 -26.88 -9.79
C LEU A 47 10.24 -26.17 -10.39
N TYR A 48 11.16 -25.67 -9.55
CA TYR A 48 12.38 -25.04 -10.01
C TYR A 48 13.40 -26.05 -10.54
N GLU A 49 13.47 -27.23 -9.92
CA GLU A 49 14.33 -28.34 -10.35
C GLU A 49 13.86 -28.91 -11.69
N ALA A 50 12.55 -29.16 -11.84
CA ALA A 50 11.97 -29.61 -13.11
C ALA A 50 12.21 -28.59 -14.23
N ALA A 51 12.00 -27.30 -13.95
CA ALA A 51 12.25 -26.26 -14.95
C ALA A 51 13.74 -26.13 -15.32
N GLU A 52 14.66 -26.43 -14.40
CA GLU A 52 16.09 -26.46 -14.70
C GLU A 52 16.47 -27.64 -15.61
N ILE A 53 15.85 -28.80 -15.40
CA ILE A 53 15.97 -29.97 -16.28
C ILE A 53 15.43 -29.66 -17.68
N ASP A 54 14.34 -28.91 -17.77
CA ASP A 54 13.73 -28.44 -19.03
C ASP A 54 14.51 -27.28 -19.70
N GLY A 55 15.63 -26.84 -19.11
CA GLY A 55 16.49 -25.79 -19.67
C GLY A 55 15.97 -24.36 -19.49
N ALA A 56 15.05 -24.13 -18.55
CA ALA A 56 14.50 -22.81 -18.29
C ALA A 56 15.54 -21.87 -17.66
N THR A 57 15.70 -20.69 -18.26
CA THR A 57 16.54 -19.61 -17.73
C THR A 57 16.00 -19.05 -16.42
N PRO A 58 16.82 -18.41 -15.56
CA PRO A 58 16.35 -17.78 -14.32
C PRO A 58 15.23 -16.76 -14.52
N ILE A 59 15.26 -16.00 -15.62
CA ILE A 59 14.22 -15.02 -15.96
C ILE A 59 12.90 -15.75 -16.29
N GLN A 60 12.97 -16.83 -17.07
CA GLN A 60 11.78 -17.66 -17.34
C GLN A 60 11.21 -18.24 -16.04
N ARG A 61 12.05 -18.82 -15.17
CA ARG A 61 11.60 -19.35 -13.88
C ARG A 61 10.91 -18.26 -13.03
N PHE A 62 11.41 -17.03 -13.03
CA PHE A 62 10.77 -15.93 -12.32
C PHE A 62 9.37 -15.58 -12.85
N PHE A 63 9.23 -15.38 -14.16
CA PHE A 63 7.94 -14.96 -14.75
C PHE A 63 6.92 -16.11 -14.87
N TRP A 64 7.36 -17.35 -15.02
CA TRP A 64 6.49 -18.50 -15.27
C TRP A 64 6.21 -19.37 -14.04
N ILE A 65 7.06 -19.30 -13.01
CA ILE A 65 6.88 -20.07 -11.76
C ILE A 65 6.67 -19.11 -10.60
N THR A 66 7.65 -18.25 -10.33
CA THR A 66 7.64 -17.41 -9.13
C THR A 66 6.47 -16.44 -9.11
N ILE A 67 6.26 -15.65 -10.17
CA ILE A 67 5.17 -14.66 -10.23
C ILE A 67 3.79 -15.34 -10.14
N PRO A 68 3.45 -16.35 -10.97
CA PRO A 68 2.14 -17.00 -10.93
C PRO A 68 1.80 -17.59 -9.56
N MET A 69 2.77 -18.23 -8.90
CA MET A 69 2.57 -18.81 -7.57
C MET A 69 2.48 -17.77 -6.46
N LEU A 70 3.06 -16.58 -6.65
CA LEU A 70 2.92 -15.46 -5.75
C LEU A 70 1.67 -14.62 -6.00
N THR A 71 0.87 -14.89 -7.04
CA THR A 71 -0.31 -14.08 -7.35
C THR A 71 -1.29 -13.89 -6.17
N PRO A 72 -1.55 -14.88 -5.29
CA PRO A 72 -2.40 -14.65 -4.10
C PRO A 72 -1.78 -13.68 -3.10
N VAL A 73 -0.45 -13.75 -2.95
CA VAL A 73 0.32 -12.89 -2.04
C VAL A 73 0.45 -11.46 -2.58
N ILE A 74 0.66 -11.33 -3.90
CA ILE A 74 0.65 -10.06 -4.62
C ILE A 74 -0.73 -9.40 -4.45
N PHE A 75 -1.81 -10.15 -4.68
CA PHE A 75 -3.17 -9.66 -4.55
C PHE A 75 -3.48 -9.17 -3.13
N PHE A 76 -3.12 -9.97 -2.11
CA PHE A 76 -3.32 -9.57 -0.72
C PHE A 76 -2.61 -8.26 -0.39
N ASN A 77 -1.32 -8.14 -0.76
CA ASN A 77 -0.56 -6.91 -0.53
C ASN A 77 -1.13 -5.73 -1.31
N LEU A 78 -1.50 -5.93 -2.57
CA LEU A 78 -2.13 -4.90 -3.38
C LEU A 78 -3.42 -4.38 -2.73
N LEU A 79 -4.29 -5.29 -2.28
CA LEU A 79 -5.54 -4.93 -1.65
C LEU A 79 -5.31 -4.14 -0.36
N MET A 80 -4.40 -4.60 0.50
CA MET A 80 -4.04 -3.90 1.74
C MET A 80 -3.48 -2.50 1.46
N GLN A 81 -2.63 -2.36 0.45
CA GLN A 81 -2.04 -1.07 0.07
C GLN A 81 -3.07 -0.11 -0.51
N ILE A 82 -4.04 -0.60 -1.30
CA ILE A 82 -5.15 0.20 -1.80
C ILE A 82 -5.99 0.73 -0.62
N ILE A 83 -6.38 -0.14 0.31
CA ILE A 83 -7.15 0.25 1.51
C ILE A 83 -6.37 1.29 2.33
N SER A 84 -5.08 1.04 2.57
CA SER A 84 -4.19 1.95 3.31
C SER A 84 -4.07 3.32 2.63
N SER A 85 -4.01 3.36 1.29
CA SER A 85 -3.90 4.61 0.52
C SER A 85 -5.13 5.50 0.69
N PHE A 86 -6.33 4.93 0.75
CA PHE A 86 -7.56 5.68 1.05
C PHE A 86 -7.62 6.16 2.51
N GLN A 87 -6.90 5.50 3.41
CA GLN A 87 -6.81 5.84 4.83
C GLN A 87 -5.60 6.74 5.17
N ALA A 88 -4.81 7.16 4.18
CA ALA A 88 -3.57 7.91 4.38
C ALA A 88 -3.82 9.32 4.93
N PHE A 89 -3.89 9.42 6.27
CA PHE A 89 -4.07 10.68 7.00
C PHE A 89 -2.72 11.33 7.36
N THR A 90 -1.77 10.53 7.84
CA THR A 90 -0.50 11.02 8.38
C THR A 90 0.38 11.73 7.34
N PRO A 91 0.59 11.20 6.11
CA PRO A 91 1.38 11.92 5.10
C PRO A 91 0.68 13.22 4.68
N ALA A 92 -0.65 13.19 4.53
CA ALA A 92 -1.47 14.35 4.18
C ALA A 92 -1.37 15.47 5.20
N HIS A 93 -1.44 15.13 6.49
CA HIS A 93 -1.36 16.09 7.58
C HIS A 93 0.04 16.72 7.68
N ILE A 94 1.10 15.90 7.55
CA ILE A 94 2.49 16.35 7.64
C ILE A 94 2.87 17.25 6.45
N ILE A 95 2.51 16.90 5.22
CA ILE A 95 2.82 17.71 4.02
C ILE A 95 2.09 19.05 4.04
N SER A 96 0.85 19.05 4.55
CA SER A 96 -0.03 20.22 4.48
C SER A 96 0.00 21.13 5.70
N GLY A 97 0.79 20.79 6.72
CA GLY A 97 0.76 21.47 8.03
C GLY A 97 -0.65 21.50 8.66
N GLY A 98 -1.49 20.52 8.33
CA GLY A 98 -2.90 20.45 8.76
C GLY A 98 -3.88 21.38 8.05
N THR A 99 -3.45 22.18 7.06
CA THR A 99 -4.30 23.15 6.34
C THR A 99 -4.73 22.72 4.94
N GLY A 100 -4.18 21.62 4.42
CA GLY A 100 -4.44 21.15 3.05
C GLY A 100 -3.45 21.61 1.98
N GLY A 101 -2.43 22.41 2.32
CA GLY A 101 -1.38 22.87 1.39
C GLY A 101 -1.88 23.88 0.35
N PRO A 102 -0.99 24.60 -0.37
CA PRO A 102 -1.40 25.62 -1.32
C PRO A 102 -2.34 25.03 -2.39
N ALA A 103 -3.50 25.65 -2.55
CA ALA A 103 -4.50 25.32 -3.56
C ALA A 103 -5.19 23.94 -3.44
N SER A 104 -5.40 23.41 -2.23
CA SER A 104 -6.31 22.25 -2.02
C SER A 104 -5.89 20.96 -2.76
N SER A 105 -4.67 20.90 -3.30
CA SER A 105 -4.21 19.84 -4.20
C SER A 105 -3.85 18.54 -3.48
N THR A 106 -3.66 18.60 -2.16
CA THR A 106 -3.32 17.46 -1.29
C THR A 106 -4.36 17.20 -0.19
N LEU A 107 -5.59 17.71 -0.34
CA LEU A 107 -6.69 17.40 0.58
C LEU A 107 -7.13 15.94 0.39
N PHE A 108 -6.40 15.03 1.01
CA PHE A 108 -6.89 13.68 1.21
C PHE A 108 -8.22 13.76 1.94
N TYR A 109 -9.20 12.99 1.47
CA TYR A 109 -10.57 12.97 1.99
C TYR A 109 -10.60 12.76 3.53
N THR A 110 -9.65 11.99 4.05
CA THR A 110 -9.43 11.73 5.48
C THR A 110 -9.04 12.98 6.28
N LEU A 111 -8.23 13.89 5.70
CA LEU A 111 -7.85 15.15 6.34
C LEU A 111 -9.05 16.10 6.44
N TYR A 112 -9.87 16.19 5.40
CA TYR A 112 -11.07 17.02 5.41
C TYR A 112 -12.11 16.50 6.42
N LEU A 113 -12.30 15.18 6.49
CA LEU A 113 -13.13 14.53 7.51
C LEU A 113 -12.66 14.91 8.92
N TYR A 114 -11.35 14.81 9.17
CA TYR A 114 -10.77 15.18 10.47
C TYR A 114 -11.01 16.65 10.82
N GLN A 115 -10.78 17.58 9.88
CA GLN A 115 -11.04 19.01 10.11
C GLN A 115 -12.51 19.28 10.45
N GLN A 116 -13.45 18.63 9.77
CA GLN A 116 -14.88 18.82 10.04
C GLN A 116 -15.31 18.24 11.39
N GLY A 117 -14.80 17.05 11.75
CA GLY A 117 -15.16 16.38 13.00
C GLY A 117 -14.50 16.99 14.23
N PHE A 118 -13.18 17.20 14.17
CA PHE A 118 -12.37 17.60 15.33
C PHE A 118 -11.98 19.07 15.33
N GLY A 119 -11.93 19.75 14.18
CA GLY A 119 -11.67 21.19 14.10
C GLY A 119 -12.94 22.03 14.22
N ALA A 120 -13.93 21.74 13.37
CA ALA A 120 -15.20 22.47 13.32
C ALA A 120 -16.30 21.90 14.23
N PHE A 121 -16.04 20.79 14.93
CA PHE A 121 -16.99 20.07 15.80
C PHE A 121 -18.31 19.66 15.11
N ARG A 122 -18.31 19.53 13.77
CA ARG A 122 -19.47 19.08 12.98
C ARG A 122 -19.49 17.56 12.88
N MET A 123 -19.61 16.89 14.03
CA MET A 123 -19.51 15.43 14.13
C MET A 123 -20.50 14.70 13.22
N GLY A 124 -21.76 15.14 13.14
CA GLY A 124 -22.76 14.52 12.27
C GLY A 124 -22.38 14.57 10.78
N TYR A 125 -21.79 15.68 10.32
CA TYR A 125 -21.30 15.82 8.96
C TYR A 125 -20.06 14.95 8.71
N ALA A 126 -19.11 14.95 9.66
CA ALA A 126 -17.92 14.11 9.58
C ALA A 126 -18.26 12.61 9.57
N SER A 127 -19.27 12.18 10.33
CA SER A 127 -19.75 10.79 10.31
C SER A 127 -20.37 10.42 8.96
N ALA A 128 -21.16 11.31 8.35
CA ALA A 128 -21.70 11.07 7.01
C ALA A 128 -20.57 10.93 5.97
N MET A 129 -19.53 11.77 6.08
CA MET A 129 -18.35 11.66 5.23
C MET A 129 -17.62 10.33 5.43
N ALA A 130 -17.48 9.84 6.66
CA ALA A 130 -16.85 8.56 6.96
C ALA A 130 -17.58 7.39 6.28
N TRP A 131 -18.90 7.39 6.31
CA TRP A 131 -19.73 6.38 5.63
C TRP A 131 -19.56 6.39 4.11
N ILE A 132 -19.46 7.58 3.50
CA ILE A 132 -19.18 7.71 2.06
C ILE A 132 -17.80 7.14 1.74
N LEU A 133 -16.77 7.44 2.54
CA LEU A 133 -15.43 6.88 2.35
C LEU A 133 -15.44 5.35 2.44
N LEU A 134 -16.16 4.81 3.42
CA LEU A 134 -16.33 3.37 3.57
C LEU A 134 -16.96 2.75 2.31
N ALA A 135 -18.02 3.36 1.77
CA ALA A 135 -18.67 2.88 0.56
C ALA A 135 -17.72 2.89 -0.65
N ILE A 136 -16.89 3.93 -0.78
CA ILE A 136 -15.87 4.02 -1.85
C ILE A 136 -14.83 2.90 -1.69
N VAL A 137 -14.25 2.75 -0.49
CA VAL A 137 -13.25 1.71 -0.21
C VAL A 137 -13.83 0.32 -0.43
N ALA A 138 -15.07 0.07 0.01
CA ALA A 138 -15.76 -1.19 -0.20
C ALA A 138 -15.98 -1.47 -1.69
N THR A 139 -16.40 -0.46 -2.47
CA THR A 139 -16.59 -0.60 -3.91
C THR A 139 -15.29 -0.95 -4.62
N VAL A 140 -14.20 -0.24 -4.32
CA VAL A 140 -12.87 -0.52 -4.89
C VAL A 140 -12.37 -1.90 -4.47
N THR A 141 -12.60 -2.30 -3.22
CA THR A 141 -12.25 -3.63 -2.70
C THR A 141 -12.99 -4.73 -3.45
N ILE A 142 -14.31 -4.57 -3.64
CA ILE A 142 -15.14 -5.51 -4.40
C ILE A 142 -14.64 -5.60 -5.85
N MET A 143 -14.36 -4.48 -6.50
CA MET A 143 -13.80 -4.46 -7.86
C MET A 143 -12.47 -5.19 -7.93
N ASN A 144 -11.58 -5.01 -6.96
CA ASN A 144 -10.30 -5.73 -6.89
C ASN A 144 -10.50 -7.24 -6.71
N PHE A 145 -11.45 -7.65 -5.88
CA PHE A 145 -11.78 -9.07 -5.68
C PHE A 145 -12.43 -9.68 -6.94
N LEU A 146 -13.25 -8.92 -7.66
CA LEU A 146 -13.80 -9.35 -8.95
C LEU A 146 -12.72 -9.44 -10.04
N ALA A 147 -11.69 -8.59 -9.98
CA ALA A 147 -10.53 -8.70 -10.86
C ALA A 147 -9.67 -9.92 -10.48
N SER A 148 -9.48 -10.20 -9.18
CA SER A 148 -8.65 -11.28 -8.64
C SER A 148 -8.96 -12.64 -9.23
N ARG A 149 -10.24 -12.95 -9.46
CA ARG A 149 -10.68 -14.22 -10.07
C ARG A 149 -10.08 -14.52 -11.46
N TYR A 150 -9.54 -13.51 -12.16
CA TYR A 150 -9.00 -13.67 -13.51
C TYR A 150 -7.48 -13.89 -13.57
N TRP A 151 -6.75 -13.56 -12.51
CA TRP A 151 -5.28 -13.51 -12.50
C TRP A 151 -4.64 -14.11 -11.25
N VAL A 152 -5.41 -14.32 -10.18
CA VAL A 152 -4.95 -14.97 -8.96
C VAL A 152 -5.20 -16.47 -9.05
N HIS A 153 -4.12 -17.22 -8.96
CA HIS A 153 -4.13 -18.67 -9.00
C HIS A 153 -3.85 -19.17 -7.59
N TYR A 154 -4.87 -19.73 -6.93
CA TYR A 154 -4.69 -20.43 -5.67
C TYR A 154 -4.08 -21.80 -6.00
N GLY A 155 -2.89 -22.07 -5.47
CA GLY A 155 -2.24 -23.38 -5.59
C GLY A 155 -2.92 -24.39 -4.69
N ASP A 156 -4.19 -24.69 -4.95
CA ASP A 156 -4.95 -25.67 -4.19
C ASP A 156 -4.57 -27.08 -4.64
N GLY A 157 -3.67 -27.70 -3.87
CA GLY A 157 -3.71 -29.13 -3.68
C GLY A 157 -4.97 -29.49 -2.89
N GLY A 158 -6.08 -29.67 -3.60
CA GLY A 158 -7.37 -29.97 -2.97
C GLY A 158 -8.49 -30.16 -3.98
N THR A 159 -8.67 -31.39 -4.44
CA THR A 159 -9.87 -31.86 -5.14
C THR A 159 -11.16 -31.51 -4.39
N ASN A 160 -12.19 -31.08 -5.14
CA ASN A 160 -13.63 -31.08 -4.82
C ASN A 160 -14.04 -30.15 -3.66
N LYS A 161 -14.92 -29.15 -3.82
CA LYS A 161 -16.13 -29.00 -4.65
C LYS A 161 -16.39 -27.53 -4.94
#